data_AF-A0A7Y2P313-F1
#
_entry.id   AF-A0A7Y2P313-F1
#
_cell.length_a   1.000
_cell.length_b   1.000
_cell.length_c   1.000
_cell.angle_alpha   90.00
_cell.angle_beta   90.00
_cell.angle_gamma   90.00
#
_symmetry.space_group_name_H-M   'P 1'
#
loop_
_entity.id
_entity.type
_entity.pdbx_description
1 polymer ?
#
loop_
_entity_poly.entity_id
_entity_poly.type
_entity_poly.pdbx_seq_one_letter_code
_entity_poly.pdbx_strand_id
1 'polypeptide(L)'
;MKKIFLISVFLIFTITSCSIYETITNLSRLQFKLGDVNSFSVNGIDISNKSKLSDFSPLEIINLSSIVTSGTLPISFTLNVEAKNPNDGTGGYKKTDATLKAFPWRLQIDNKETISGNIASPVS
;
A
#
# COMPACT_ATOMS: atom_id res chain seq x y z
N MET A 1 -44.16 -31.17 -3.84
CA MET A 1 -43.90 -29.87 -3.20
C MET A 1 -42.45 -29.70 -2.73
N LYS A 2 -41.90 -30.55 -1.84
CA LYS A 2 -40.49 -30.44 -1.37
C LYS A 2 -39.43 -30.45 -2.49
N LYS A 3 -39.60 -31.26 -3.55
CA LYS A 3 -38.68 -31.32 -4.70
C LYS A 3 -38.70 -30.03 -5.56
N ILE A 4 -39.87 -29.43 -5.74
CA ILE A 4 -40.03 -28.16 -6.48
C ILE A 4 -39.43 -27.00 -5.68
N PHE A 5 -39.61 -27.02 -4.36
CA PHE A 5 -38.97 -26.06 -3.46
C PHE A 5 -37.44 -26.14 -3.50
N LEU A 6 -36.87 -27.35 -3.46
CA LEU A 6 -35.41 -27.56 -3.60
C LEU A 6 -34.85 -27.10 -4.95
N ILE A 7 -35.56 -27.36 -6.05
CA ILE A 7 -35.16 -26.89 -7.39
C ILE A 7 -35.24 -25.37 -7.48
N SER A 8 -36.28 -24.75 -6.90
CA SER A 8 -36.41 -23.29 -6.86
C SER A 8 -35.31 -22.63 -6.03
N VAL A 9 -34.94 -23.20 -4.88
CA VAL A 9 -33.82 -22.71 -4.05
C VAL A 9 -32.48 -22.87 -4.78
N PHE A 10 -32.28 -23.99 -5.48
CA PHE A 10 -31.07 -24.20 -6.29
C PHE A 10 -30.97 -23.21 -7.45
N LEU A 11 -32.08 -22.93 -8.14
CA LEU A 11 -32.11 -21.97 -9.26
C LEU A 11 -31.80 -20.54 -8.79
N ILE A 12 -32.31 -20.13 -7.63
CA ILE A 12 -32.02 -18.82 -7.02
C ILE A 12 -30.52 -18.69 -6.65
N PHE A 13 -29.86 -19.78 -6.27
CA PHE A 13 -28.42 -19.78 -5.97
C PHE A 13 -27.55 -19.57 -7.22
N THR A 14 -28.01 -19.99 -8.40
CA THR A 14 -27.23 -19.85 -9.66
C THR A 14 -27.22 -18.44 -10.24
N ILE A 15 -28.21 -17.60 -9.91
CA ILE A 15 -28.29 -16.21 -10.38
C ILE A 15 -27.50 -15.24 -9.50
N THR A 16 -27.34 -15.53 -8.20
CA THR A 16 -26.54 -14.69 -7.29
C THR A 16 -25.03 -14.97 -7.37
N SER A 17 -24.63 -16.13 -7.92
CA SER A 17 -23.22 -16.47 -8.08
C SER A 17 -22.49 -15.65 -9.17
N CYS A 18 -23.20 -15.17 -10.20
CA CYS A 18 -22.58 -14.38 -11.26
C CYS A 18 -22.10 -13.01 -10.75
N SER A 19 -22.92 -12.25 -10.03
CA SER A 19 -22.54 -10.89 -9.60
C SER A 19 -21.34 -10.88 -8.64
N ILE A 20 -21.24 -11.89 -7.76
CA ILE A 20 -20.10 -12.03 -6.85
C ILE A 20 -18.82 -12.36 -7.63
N TYR A 21 -18.91 -13.21 -8.65
CA TYR A 21 -17.78 -13.56 -9.52
C TYR A 21 -17.26 -12.35 -10.30
N GLU A 22 -18.15 -11.51 -10.81
CA GLU A 22 -17.80 -10.27 -11.50
C GLU A 22 -17.05 -9.28 -10.58
N THR A 23 -17.52 -9.12 -9.34
CA THR A 23 -16.85 -8.26 -8.36
C THR A 23 -15.47 -8.80 -7.98
N ILE A 24 -15.34 -10.12 -7.76
CA ILE A 24 -14.05 -10.74 -7.41
C ILE A 24 -13.05 -10.62 -8.56
N THR A 25 -13.47 -10.85 -9.81
CA THR A 25 -12.58 -10.78 -10.98
C THR A 25 -12.12 -9.35 -11.28
N ASN A 26 -12.95 -8.34 -11.05
CA ASN A 26 -12.52 -6.95 -11.14
C ASN A 26 -11.55 -6.58 -10.00
N LEU A 27 -11.81 -7.03 -8.77
CA LEU A 27 -10.97 -6.70 -7.62
C LEU A 27 -9.62 -7.43 -7.66
N SER A 28 -9.57 -8.68 -8.15
CA SER A 28 -8.32 -9.46 -8.26
C SER A 28 -7.30 -8.86 -9.22
N ARG A 29 -7.74 -7.91 -10.08
CA ARG A 29 -6.89 -7.22 -11.03
C ARG A 29 -6.26 -5.93 -10.45
N LEU A 30 -6.56 -5.57 -9.20
CA LEU A 30 -5.95 -4.41 -8.53
C LEU A 30 -4.44 -4.60 -8.49
N GLN A 31 -3.71 -3.65 -9.06
CA GLN A 31 -2.25 -3.68 -9.14
C GLN A 31 -1.68 -2.62 -8.22
N PHE A 32 -0.66 -3.00 -7.45
CA PHE A 32 0.12 -2.08 -6.63
C PHE A 32 1.53 -1.97 -7.19
N LYS A 33 2.06 -0.76 -7.16
CA LYS A 33 3.43 -0.48 -7.55
C LYS A 33 4.05 0.47 -6.53
N LEU A 34 5.31 0.24 -6.21
CA LEU A 34 6.10 1.20 -5.45
C LEU A 34 6.32 2.43 -6.35
N GLY A 35 5.84 3.59 -5.90
CA GLY A 35 5.99 4.87 -6.57
C GLY A 35 7.35 5.47 -6.25
N ASP A 36 7.35 6.72 -5.79
CA ASP A 36 8.54 7.41 -5.33
C ASP A 36 8.79 7.24 -3.82
N VAL A 37 10.05 7.45 -3.44
CA VAL A 37 10.46 7.67 -2.05
C VAL A 37 10.83 9.13 -1.93
N ASN A 38 10.27 9.82 -0.94
CA ASN A 38 10.55 11.24 -0.74
C ASN A 38 10.64 11.60 0.74
N SER A 39 10.92 12.88 1.01
CA SER A 39 11.02 13.43 2.37
C SER A 39 12.04 12.66 3.22
N PHE A 40 13.17 12.29 2.63
CA PHE A 40 14.18 11.48 3.31
C PHE A 40 14.94 12.36 4.29
N SER A 41 14.85 12.03 5.57
CA SER A 41 15.52 12.77 6.64
C SER A 41 16.30 11.84 7.56
N VAL A 42 17.41 12.36 8.08
CA VAL A 42 18.20 11.73 9.13
C VAL A 42 18.16 12.67 10.33
N ASN A 43 17.52 12.22 11.41
CA ASN A 43 17.29 13.04 12.60
C ASN A 43 16.66 14.42 12.26
N GLY A 44 15.69 14.43 11.35
CA GLY A 44 14.99 15.64 10.90
C GLY A 44 15.77 16.50 9.91
N ILE A 45 17.01 16.14 9.57
CA ILE A 45 17.80 16.83 8.53
C ILE A 45 17.43 16.21 7.18
N ASP A 46 16.83 17.00 6.28
CA ASP A 46 16.53 16.57 4.91
C ASP A 46 17.82 16.33 4.12
N ILE A 47 17.97 15.12 3.59
CA ILE A 47 19.12 14.71 2.79
C ILE A 47 18.77 14.49 1.31
N SER A 48 17.51 14.70 0.92
CA SER A 48 17.02 14.36 -0.43
C SER A 48 17.78 15.07 -1.55
N ASN A 49 18.31 16.27 -1.27
CA ASN A 49 19.09 17.08 -2.23
C ASN A 49 20.54 17.30 -1.80
N LYS A 50 21.06 16.54 -0.82
CA LYS A 50 22.41 16.70 -0.28
C LYS A 50 23.28 15.51 -0.71
N SER A 51 24.23 15.77 -1.61
CA SER A 51 25.08 14.75 -2.24
C SER A 51 26.54 14.80 -1.78
N LYS A 52 26.98 15.93 -1.22
CA LYS A 52 28.35 16.17 -0.74
C LYS A 52 28.34 16.91 0.60
N LEU A 53 29.44 16.82 1.34
CA LEU A 53 29.57 17.46 2.66
C LEU A 53 29.30 18.98 2.63
N SER A 54 29.63 19.66 1.54
CA SER A 54 29.40 21.11 1.39
C SER A 54 27.93 21.48 1.16
N ASP A 55 27.04 20.52 0.94
CA ASP A 55 25.59 20.75 0.88
C ASP A 55 24.99 20.85 2.30
N PHE A 56 25.77 20.54 3.33
CA PHE A 56 25.37 20.60 4.73
C PHE A 56 25.89 21.88 5.40
N SER A 57 25.05 22.47 6.24
CA SER A 57 25.47 23.53 7.15
C SER A 57 26.37 22.97 8.25
N PRO A 58 27.26 23.80 8.85
CA PRO A 58 28.10 23.37 9.97
C PRO A 58 27.31 22.77 11.15
N LEU A 59 26.12 23.30 11.43
CA LEU A 59 25.24 22.79 12.49
C LEU A 59 24.68 21.40 12.15
N GLU A 60 24.28 21.17 10.90
CA GLU A 60 23.85 19.84 10.44
C GLU A 60 24.98 18.82 10.56
N ILE A 61 26.22 19.19 10.19
CA ILE A 61 27.39 18.31 10.31
C ILE A 61 27.64 17.93 11.77
N ILE A 62 27.61 18.90 12.69
CA ILE A 62 27.80 18.64 14.12
C ILE A 62 26.71 17.70 14.65
N ASN A 63 25.44 17.97 14.32
CA ASN A 63 24.31 17.13 14.73
C ASN A 63 24.47 15.69 14.20
N LEU A 64 24.69 15.53 12.89
CA LEU A 64 24.90 14.22 12.27
C LEU A 64 26.07 13.46 12.92
N SER A 65 27.18 14.14 13.21
CA SER A 65 28.35 13.52 13.86
C SER A 65 28.03 13.00 15.27
N SER A 66 27.23 13.74 16.03
CA SER A 66 26.79 13.34 17.37
C SER A 66 25.91 12.09 17.35
N ILE A 67 25.03 11.99 16.35
CA ILE A 67 24.07 10.88 16.20
C ILE A 67 24.76 9.61 15.69
N VAL A 68 25.69 9.75 14.75
CA VAL A 68 26.50 8.62 14.30
C VAL A 68 27.35 8.08 15.44
N THR A 69 27.94 8.95 16.27
CA THR A 69 28.73 8.52 17.44
C THR A 69 27.88 7.92 18.55
N SER A 70 26.58 8.26 18.65
CA SER A 70 25.65 7.58 19.56
C SER A 70 25.23 6.19 19.09
N GLY A 71 25.65 5.75 17.90
CA GLY A 71 25.38 4.41 17.37
C GLY A 71 23.94 4.22 16.88
N THR A 72 23.18 5.30 16.72
CA THR A 72 21.78 5.29 16.27
C THR A 72 21.64 6.15 15.04
N LEU A 73 20.93 5.70 14.01
CA LEU A 73 20.67 6.50 12.82
C LEU A 73 19.15 6.59 12.58
N PRO A 74 18.45 7.53 13.23
CA PRO A 74 17.01 7.69 13.08
C PRO A 74 16.72 8.24 11.68
N ILE A 75 16.15 7.39 10.84
CA ILE A 75 15.79 7.71 9.45
C ILE A 75 14.27 7.82 9.36
N SER A 76 13.79 8.81 8.61
CA SER A 76 12.39 8.93 8.20
C SER A 76 12.29 9.18 6.71
N PHE A 77 11.31 8.58 6.05
CA PHE A 77 10.96 8.89 4.67
C PHE A 77 9.51 8.49 4.40
N THR A 78 8.95 9.03 3.33
CA THR A 78 7.63 8.65 2.83
C THR A 78 7.82 7.70 1.65
N LEU A 79 7.17 6.54 1.73
CA LEU A 79 7.09 5.57 0.64
C LEU A 79 5.72 5.65 -0.01
N ASN A 80 5.65 6.11 -1.26
CA ASN A 80 4.39 6.17 -1.98
C ASN A 80 4.10 4.82 -2.64
N VAL A 81 2.88 4.33 -2.47
CA VAL A 81 2.39 3.12 -3.13
C VAL A 81 1.27 3.53 -4.07
N GLU A 82 1.50 3.34 -5.36
CA GLU A 82 0.52 3.58 -6.40
C GLU A 82 -0.42 2.37 -6.50
N ALA A 83 -1.72 2.62 -6.62
CA ALA A 83 -2.73 1.60 -6.86
C ALA A 83 -3.42 1.88 -8.19
N LYS A 84 -3.41 0.89 -9.10
CA LYS A 84 -4.19 0.92 -10.33
C LYS A 84 -5.45 0.10 -10.15
N ASN A 85 -6.58 0.77 -9.95
CA ASN A 85 -7.89 0.15 -9.86
C ASN A 85 -8.47 -0.10 -11.26
N PRO A 86 -8.56 -1.36 -11.74
CA PRO A 86 -9.06 -1.70 -13.08
C PRO A 86 -10.58 -1.73 -13.15
N ASN A 87 -11.27 -1.41 -12.05
CA ASN A 87 -12.72 -1.31 -11.99
C ASN A 87 -13.17 0.06 -12.53
N ASP A 88 -12.96 0.27 -13.82
CA ASP A 88 -13.36 1.47 -14.57
C ASP A 88 -14.56 1.21 -15.50
N GLY A 89 -15.09 -0.02 -15.49
CA GLY A 89 -16.21 -0.46 -16.33
C GLY A 89 -15.81 -0.90 -17.76
N THR A 90 -14.53 -0.86 -18.11
CA THR A 90 -14.02 -1.28 -19.44
C THR A 90 -13.67 -2.77 -19.50
N GLY A 91 -13.59 -3.44 -18.35
CA GLY A 91 -13.12 -4.82 -18.18
C GLY A 91 -14.15 -5.93 -18.45
N GLY A 92 -15.29 -5.63 -19.07
CA GLY A 92 -16.35 -6.61 -19.37
C GLY A 92 -17.47 -6.71 -18.33
N TYR A 93 -17.29 -6.10 -17.16
CA TYR A 93 -18.28 -6.05 -16.08
C TYR A 93 -18.48 -4.64 -15.56
N LYS A 94 -19.62 -4.38 -14.91
CA LYS A 94 -19.97 -3.05 -14.38
C LYS A 94 -19.00 -2.62 -13.27
N LYS A 95 -18.78 -1.30 -13.18
CA LYS A 95 -18.05 -0.68 -12.08
C LYS A 95 -18.70 -1.05 -10.73
N THR A 96 -17.90 -1.53 -9.80
CA THR A 96 -18.30 -1.89 -8.42
C THR A 96 -17.44 -1.15 -7.40
N ASP A 97 -18.03 -0.49 -6.40
CA ASP A 97 -17.21 0.19 -5.39
C ASP A 97 -16.36 -0.81 -4.58
N ALA A 98 -15.09 -0.46 -4.36
CA ALA A 98 -14.14 -1.30 -3.63
C ALA A 98 -13.43 -0.44 -2.58
N THR A 99 -13.46 -0.90 -1.33
CA THR A 99 -12.78 -0.24 -0.21
C THR A 99 -11.60 -1.10 0.24
N LEU A 100 -10.41 -0.53 0.22
CA LEU A 100 -9.22 -1.11 0.83
C LEU A 100 -9.33 -0.97 2.35
N LYS A 101 -9.77 -2.05 3.02
CA LYS A 101 -9.94 -2.06 4.49
C LYS A 101 -8.62 -2.17 5.25
N ALA A 102 -7.66 -2.88 4.67
CA ALA A 102 -6.35 -3.12 5.25
C ALA A 102 -5.32 -3.26 4.13
N PHE A 103 -4.10 -2.81 4.40
CA PHE A 103 -2.92 -2.96 3.58
C PHE A 103 -1.73 -3.30 4.48
N PRO A 104 -1.62 -4.55 4.97
CA PRO A 104 -0.47 -4.98 5.75
C PRO A 104 0.79 -4.90 4.91
N TRP A 105 1.81 -4.23 5.42
CA TRP A 105 3.07 -4.03 4.71
C TRP A 105 4.26 -4.34 5.61
N ARG A 106 5.39 -4.69 4.99
CA ARG A 106 6.67 -4.96 5.65
C ARG A 106 7.78 -4.31 4.84
N LEU A 107 8.61 -3.51 5.49
CA LEU A 107 9.83 -2.98 4.90
C LEU A 107 10.96 -3.95 5.19
N GLN A 108 11.66 -4.36 4.14
CA GLN A 108 12.86 -5.18 4.24
C GLN A 108 14.03 -4.43 3.64
N ILE A 109 15.13 -4.39 4.39
CA ILE A 109 16.42 -3.88 3.93
C ILE A 109 17.39 -5.05 4.06
N ASP A 110 18.10 -5.38 2.97
CA ASP A 110 19.04 -6.51 2.92
C ASP A 110 18.44 -7.85 3.41
N ASN A 111 17.23 -8.17 2.95
CA ASN A 111 16.45 -9.35 3.35
C ASN A 111 16.11 -9.43 4.85
N LYS A 112 16.29 -8.35 5.61
CA LYS A 112 15.91 -8.25 7.02
C LYS A 112 14.71 -7.34 7.17
N GLU A 113 13.66 -7.84 7.82
CA GLU A 113 12.50 -7.00 8.19
C GLU A 113 12.96 -5.90 9.15
N THR A 114 12.66 -4.64 8.81
CA THR A 114 13.00 -3.47 9.61
C THR A 114 11.80 -2.99 10.40
N ILE A 115 10.70 -2.72 9.70
CA ILE A 115 9.43 -2.28 10.27
C ILE A 115 8.26 -2.87 9.47
N SER A 116 7.12 -3.02 10.12
CA SER A 116 5.89 -3.49 9.50
C SER A 116 4.70 -2.70 10.03
N GLY A 117 3.61 -2.69 9.27
CA GLY A 117 2.47 -1.85 9.59
C GLY A 117 1.25 -2.11 8.71
N ASN A 118 0.30 -1.19 8.80
CA ASN A 118 -0.95 -1.22 8.06
C ASN A 118 -1.40 0.22 7.77
N ILE A 119 -2.40 0.40 6.90
CA ILE A 119 -3.10 1.68 6.76
C ILE A 119 -3.87 2.00 8.06
N ALA A 120 -3.88 3.28 8.44
CA ALA A 120 -4.54 3.73 9.67
C ALA A 120 -6.08 3.71 9.55
N SER A 121 -6.61 3.86 8.34
CA SER A 121 -8.03 3.87 8.05
C SER A 121 -8.32 3.30 6.66
N PRO A 122 -9.53 2.77 6.42
CA PRO A 122 -9.93 2.33 5.08
C PRO A 122 -9.86 3.43 4.02
N VAL A 123 -9.55 3.06 2.78
CA VAL A 123 -9.48 3.98 1.62
C VAL A 123 -10.41 3.46 0.52
N SER A 124 -11.19 4.34 -0.14
CA SER A 124 -12.14 3.99 -1.22
C SER A 124 -11.86 4.78 -2.48
#